data_AF-A0A1C6V8C5-F1
#
_entry.id   AF-A0A1C6V8C5-F1
#
_cell.length_a   1.000
_cell.length_b   1.000
_cell.length_c   1.000
_cell.angle_alpha   90.00
_cell.angle_beta   90.00
_cell.angle_gamma   90.00
#
_symmetry.space_group_name_H-M   'P 1'
#
loop_
_entity.id
_entity.type
_entity.pdbx_description
1 polymer ?
#
loop_
_entity_poly.entity_id
_entity_poly.type
_entity_poly.pdbx_seq_one_letter_code
_entity_poly.pdbx_strand_id
1 'polypeptide(L)'
;MSGTTAIRAAALVTMTALAAACQSTEEPAAEPTAAPSATAVPSATAPPAATATPSPVTAANTAAVCAAVDKLIIAKSKEIAADSAAATRRQLTPEQINDQVKADLADLADDVRGQAARAEDPEIKALVGDAARRIEAGANSSAPVKWLGSSFVEIPQRLTRECRA
;
A
#
# COMPACT_ATOMS: atom_id res chain seq x y z
N MET A 1 31.04 -51.87 11.99
CA MET A 1 32.00 -51.28 11.03
C MET A 1 31.85 -49.77 11.09
N SER A 2 32.93 -49.09 11.47
CA SER A 2 33.04 -47.65 11.62
C SER A 2 33.02 -46.92 10.27
N GLY A 3 32.58 -45.67 10.25
CA GLY A 3 32.68 -44.78 9.09
C GLY A 3 32.39 -43.33 9.45
N THR A 4 33.44 -42.63 9.86
CA THR A 4 33.48 -41.22 10.28
C THR A 4 33.60 -40.27 9.07
N THR A 5 33.41 -38.96 9.31
CA THR A 5 33.80 -37.75 8.52
C THR A 5 32.86 -37.32 7.37
N ALA A 6 32.53 -36.04 7.15
CA ALA A 6 33.26 -34.81 7.47
C ALA A 6 32.36 -33.58 7.70
N ILE A 7 32.78 -32.77 8.67
CA ILE A 7 32.40 -31.37 8.88
C ILE A 7 33.14 -30.51 7.85
N ARG A 8 32.47 -29.57 7.19
CA ARG A 8 33.10 -28.39 6.57
C ARG A 8 32.34 -27.12 6.91
N ALA A 9 33.13 -26.13 7.29
CA ALA A 9 32.74 -24.88 7.92
C ALA A 9 32.53 -23.74 6.92
N ALA A 10 31.71 -22.78 7.36
CA ALA A 10 31.79 -21.32 7.22
C ALA A 10 31.95 -20.65 5.85
N ALA A 11 30.98 -19.79 5.52
CA ALA A 11 31.22 -18.43 5.04
C ALA A 11 29.99 -17.54 5.35
N LEU A 12 30.06 -16.79 6.46
CA LEU A 12 29.11 -15.71 6.77
C LEU A 12 29.62 -14.43 6.10
N VAL A 13 28.90 -13.96 5.07
CA VAL A 13 29.14 -12.64 4.47
C VAL A 13 28.21 -11.65 5.15
N THR A 14 28.79 -10.77 5.97
CA THR A 14 28.14 -9.61 6.55
C THR A 14 27.98 -8.52 5.49
N MET A 15 26.75 -8.16 5.13
CA MET A 15 26.49 -6.96 4.34
C MET A 15 26.05 -5.80 5.24
N THR A 16 26.79 -4.71 5.06
CA THR A 16 26.82 -3.43 5.74
C THR A 16 25.54 -2.62 5.61
N ALA A 17 25.08 -2.04 6.73
CA ALA A 17 24.02 -1.04 6.78
C ALA A 17 24.51 0.31 6.23
N LEU A 18 23.82 0.83 5.21
CA LEU A 18 23.97 2.19 4.71
C LEU A 18 23.21 3.14 5.66
N ALA A 19 23.94 3.76 6.58
CA ALA A 19 23.42 4.83 7.44
C ALA A 19 24.29 6.08 7.26
N ALA A 20 23.93 6.93 6.29
CA ALA A 20 24.30 8.35 6.24
C ALA A 20 23.70 9.02 4.98
N ALA A 21 22.42 9.40 5.04
CA ALA A 21 21.85 10.36 4.10
C ALA A 21 20.84 11.27 4.83
N CYS A 22 21.31 11.91 5.89
CA CYS A 22 20.69 13.12 6.46
C CYS A 22 21.79 14.16 6.58
N GLN A 23 21.97 14.97 5.54
CA GLN A 23 22.62 16.27 5.68
C GLN A 23 21.59 17.32 5.25
N SER A 24 21.07 18.03 6.25
CA SER A 24 20.33 19.27 6.07
C SER A 24 21.36 20.34 5.66
N THR A 25 21.25 20.84 4.45
CA THR A 25 22.08 21.96 3.97
C THR A 25 21.42 23.29 4.34
N GLU A 26 22.28 24.14 4.87
CA GLU A 26 22.11 25.46 5.46
C GLU A 26 21.66 26.56 4.46
N GLU A 27 21.18 27.64 5.07
CA GLU A 27 20.79 28.97 4.56
C GLU A 27 21.89 29.66 3.71
N PRO A 28 21.55 30.69 2.91
CA PRO A 28 22.07 32.01 3.30
C PRO A 28 21.10 33.18 3.09
N ALA A 29 21.16 34.09 4.06
CA ALA A 29 20.67 35.45 4.01
C ALA A 29 21.59 36.37 3.18
N ALA A 30 21.01 37.37 2.50
CA ALA A 30 21.48 38.78 2.47
C ALA A 30 20.73 39.61 1.40
N GLU A 31 20.05 40.67 1.86
CA GLU A 31 19.73 41.86 1.04
C GLU A 31 20.99 42.72 0.82
N PRO A 32 21.00 43.63 -0.17
CA PRO A 32 20.84 45.03 0.23
C PRO A 32 20.03 45.93 -0.74
N THR A 33 19.37 46.91 -0.10
CA THR A 33 18.71 48.16 -0.52
C THR A 33 19.34 48.98 -1.66
N ALA A 34 18.51 49.50 -2.58
CA ALA A 34 18.42 50.94 -2.96
C ALA A 34 17.26 51.24 -3.94
N ALA A 35 16.49 52.29 -3.67
CA ALA A 35 15.46 52.92 -4.53
C ALA A 35 15.90 54.37 -4.88
N PRO A 36 15.13 55.23 -5.60
CA PRO A 36 13.99 55.01 -6.52
C PRO A 36 14.21 55.70 -7.90
N SER A 37 13.41 55.37 -8.91
CA SER A 37 13.16 56.27 -10.04
C SER A 37 11.79 56.01 -10.64
N ALA A 38 10.97 57.05 -10.63
CA ALA A 38 9.62 57.09 -11.18
C ALA A 38 9.64 56.97 -12.71
N THR A 39 8.64 56.31 -13.31
CA THR A 39 7.86 56.76 -14.48
C THR A 39 6.81 55.72 -14.91
N ALA A 40 5.58 56.20 -15.09
CA ALA A 40 4.45 55.68 -15.86
C ALA A 40 3.86 54.29 -15.53
N VAL A 41 2.64 54.32 -14.96
CA VAL A 41 1.72 53.18 -14.87
C VAL A 41 0.90 53.09 -16.17
N PRO A 42 0.98 52.02 -16.96
CA PRO A 42 -0.14 51.60 -17.79
C PRO A 42 -1.07 50.72 -16.94
N SER A 43 -2.38 50.96 -17.03
CA SER A 43 -3.41 50.13 -16.39
C SER A 43 -3.24 48.68 -16.84
N ALA A 44 -2.75 47.83 -15.94
CA ALA A 44 -2.80 46.39 -16.12
C ALA A 44 -4.22 45.93 -15.81
N THR A 45 -4.94 45.52 -16.85
CA THR A 45 -6.15 44.70 -16.76
C THR A 45 -5.87 43.56 -15.78
N ALA A 46 -6.62 43.51 -14.68
CA ALA A 46 -6.51 42.43 -13.72
C ALA A 46 -6.74 41.09 -14.44
N PRO A 47 -5.84 40.10 -14.29
CA PRO A 47 -6.14 38.75 -14.75
C PRO A 47 -7.43 38.27 -14.06
N PRO A 48 -8.30 37.50 -14.73
CA PRO A 48 -9.45 36.91 -14.07
C PRO A 48 -8.95 36.15 -12.84
N ALA A 49 -9.59 36.38 -11.70
CA ALA A 49 -9.31 35.69 -10.45
C ALA A 49 -9.22 34.19 -10.76
N ALA A 50 -8.06 33.59 -10.47
CA ALA A 50 -7.92 32.15 -10.53
C ALA A 50 -9.00 31.58 -9.61
N THR A 51 -10.01 30.96 -10.21
CA THR A 51 -11.03 30.21 -9.49
C THR A 51 -10.27 29.11 -8.79
N ALA A 52 -9.97 29.28 -7.50
CA ALA A 52 -9.41 28.23 -6.68
C ALA A 52 -10.40 27.08 -6.75
N THR A 53 -10.04 26.03 -7.48
CA THR A 53 -10.78 24.78 -7.47
C THR A 53 -10.92 24.38 -6.00
N PRO A 54 -12.14 24.17 -5.48
CA PRO A 54 -12.27 23.74 -4.09
C PRO A 54 -11.45 22.47 -3.93
N SER A 55 -10.50 22.48 -3.00
CA SER A 55 -9.80 21.26 -2.62
C SER A 55 -10.84 20.21 -2.24
N PRO A 56 -10.69 18.96 -2.68
CA PRO A 56 -11.64 17.92 -2.34
C PRO A 56 -11.75 17.86 -0.81
N VAL A 57 -12.98 17.99 -0.32
CA VAL A 57 -13.26 17.85 1.12
C VAL A 57 -13.15 16.36 1.42
N THR A 58 -12.00 15.93 1.91
CA THR A 58 -11.80 14.58 2.42
C THR A 58 -12.80 14.35 3.55
N ALA A 59 -13.61 13.30 3.45
CA ALA A 59 -14.57 12.98 4.50
C ALA A 59 -13.86 12.63 5.82
N ALA A 60 -14.49 12.92 6.95
CA ALA A 60 -13.87 12.78 8.28
C ALA A 60 -13.46 11.33 8.60
N ASN A 61 -14.10 10.33 7.99
CA ASN A 61 -13.84 8.92 8.25
C ASN A 61 -12.84 8.25 7.28
N THR A 62 -12.30 8.98 6.28
CA THR A 62 -11.38 8.43 5.27
C THR A 62 -10.21 7.68 5.89
N ALA A 63 -9.49 8.31 6.82
CA ALA A 63 -8.32 7.69 7.47
C ALA A 63 -8.70 6.41 8.25
N ALA A 64 -9.88 6.39 8.88
CA ALA A 64 -10.35 5.25 9.65
C ALA A 64 -10.68 4.05 8.74
N VAL A 65 -11.36 4.29 7.61
CA VAL A 65 -11.66 3.25 6.61
C VAL A 65 -10.36 2.68 6.04
N CYS A 66 -9.44 3.54 5.64
CA CYS A 66 -8.16 3.11 5.09
C CYS A 66 -7.34 2.28 6.09
N ALA A 67 -7.28 2.70 7.36
CA ALA A 67 -6.61 1.93 8.41
C ALA A 67 -7.32 0.60 8.72
N ALA A 68 -8.65 0.54 8.60
CA ALA A 68 -9.41 -0.70 8.78
C ALA A 68 -9.11 -1.70 7.67
N VAL A 69 -9.09 -1.25 6.41
CA VAL A 69 -8.75 -2.09 5.24
C VAL A 69 -7.32 -2.62 5.34
N ASP A 70 -6.36 -1.77 5.72
CA ASP A 70 -4.96 -2.20 5.92
C ASP A 70 -4.85 -3.30 6.99
N LYS A 71 -5.56 -3.14 8.12
CA LYS A 71 -5.63 -4.17 9.17
C LYS A 71 -6.22 -5.48 8.66
N LEU A 72 -7.29 -5.44 7.86
CA LEU A 72 -7.91 -6.64 7.28
C LEU A 72 -6.92 -7.39 6.37
N ILE A 73 -6.25 -6.66 5.48
CA ILE A 73 -5.26 -7.21 4.55
C ILE A 73 -4.10 -7.85 5.32
N ILE A 74 -3.55 -7.17 6.34
CA ILE A 74 -2.44 -7.69 7.15
C ILE A 74 -2.88 -8.91 7.95
N ALA A 75 -4.07 -8.88 8.55
CA ALA A 75 -4.61 -10.00 9.32
C ALA A 75 -4.78 -11.23 8.43
N LYS A 76 -5.44 -11.09 7.28
CA LYS A 76 -5.66 -12.21 6.36
C LYS A 76 -4.36 -12.72 5.73
N SER A 77 -3.39 -11.84 5.45
CA SER A 77 -2.06 -12.26 4.97
C SER A 77 -1.33 -13.14 5.99
N LYS A 78 -1.45 -12.82 7.29
CA LYS A 78 -0.88 -13.64 8.37
C LYS A 78 -1.58 -14.97 8.51
N GLU A 79 -2.91 -14.98 8.39
CA GLU A 79 -3.73 -16.19 8.42
C GLU A 79 -3.35 -17.13 7.29
N ILE A 80 -3.33 -16.66 6.03
CA ILE A 80 -2.91 -17.46 4.86
C ILE A 80 -1.50 -18.03 5.04
N ALA A 81 -0.57 -17.26 5.62
CA ALA A 81 0.78 -17.75 5.89
C ALA A 81 0.80 -18.85 6.96
N ALA A 82 -0.01 -18.71 8.02
CA ALA A 82 -0.16 -19.74 9.05
C ALA A 82 -0.82 -21.00 8.48
N ASP A 83 -1.84 -20.84 7.62
CA ASP A 83 -2.54 -21.94 6.97
C ASP A 83 -1.66 -22.65 5.95
N SER A 84 -0.81 -21.94 5.23
CA SER A 84 0.21 -22.54 4.35
C SER A 84 1.19 -23.41 5.14
N ALA A 85 1.63 -22.94 6.32
CA ALA A 85 2.47 -23.74 7.21
C ALA A 85 1.71 -24.95 7.78
N ALA A 86 0.44 -24.79 8.14
CA ALA A 86 -0.41 -25.88 8.62
C ALA A 86 -0.70 -26.91 7.52
N ALA A 87 -0.91 -26.46 6.28
CA ALA A 87 -1.13 -27.30 5.11
C ALA A 87 0.04 -28.25 4.86
N THR A 88 1.26 -27.76 5.03
CA THR A 88 2.49 -28.57 4.94
C THR A 88 2.51 -29.64 6.03
N ARG A 89 2.17 -29.30 7.28
CA ARG A 89 2.12 -30.26 8.40
C ARG A 89 1.02 -31.30 8.22
N ARG A 90 -0.11 -30.90 7.64
CA ARG A 90 -1.28 -31.75 7.37
C ARG A 90 -1.19 -32.50 6.04
N GLN A 91 -0.16 -32.25 5.24
CA GLN A 91 0.03 -32.84 3.91
C GLN A 91 -1.20 -32.64 3.00
N LEU A 92 -1.76 -31.43 3.01
CA LEU A 92 -2.90 -31.09 2.15
C LEU A 92 -2.51 -31.19 0.67
N THR A 93 -3.47 -31.60 -0.16
CA THR A 93 -3.28 -31.61 -1.61
C THR A 93 -3.29 -30.18 -2.18
N PRO A 94 -2.71 -29.96 -3.37
CA PRO A 94 -2.79 -28.65 -4.03
C PRO A 94 -4.21 -28.15 -4.21
N GLU A 95 -5.18 -29.03 -4.49
CA GLU A 95 -6.59 -28.69 -4.66
C GLU A 95 -7.17 -28.16 -3.35
N GLN A 96 -6.91 -28.84 -2.23
CA GLN A 96 -7.35 -28.39 -0.91
C GLN A 96 -6.74 -27.04 -0.50
N ILE A 97 -5.47 -26.81 -0.84
CA ILE A 97 -4.80 -25.53 -0.61
C ILE A 97 -5.45 -24.44 -1.45
N ASN A 98 -5.74 -24.72 -2.72
CA ASN A 98 -6.42 -23.76 -3.59
C ASN A 98 -7.81 -23.42 -3.04
N ASP A 99 -8.60 -24.42 -2.63
CA ASP A 99 -9.95 -24.18 -2.09
C ASP A 99 -9.92 -23.37 -0.79
N GLN A 100 -8.96 -23.64 0.11
CA GLN A 100 -8.73 -22.81 1.30
C GLN A 100 -8.43 -21.36 0.92
N VAL A 101 -7.47 -21.13 0.01
CA VAL A 101 -7.10 -19.76 -0.41
C VAL A 101 -8.26 -19.06 -1.11
N LYS A 102 -9.13 -19.77 -1.85
CA LYS A 102 -10.34 -19.16 -2.43
C LYS A 102 -11.28 -18.65 -1.33
N ALA A 103 -11.52 -19.47 -0.30
CA ALA A 103 -12.38 -19.08 0.81
C ALA A 103 -11.79 -17.86 1.55
N ASP A 104 -10.50 -17.90 1.86
CA ASP A 104 -9.78 -16.82 2.54
C ASP A 104 -9.85 -15.49 1.77
N LEU A 105 -9.73 -15.55 0.43
CA LEU A 105 -9.84 -14.39 -0.45
C LEU A 105 -11.28 -13.89 -0.56
N ALA A 106 -12.26 -14.79 -0.64
CA ALA A 106 -13.67 -14.42 -0.68
C ALA A 106 -14.09 -13.68 0.60
N ASP A 107 -13.73 -14.22 1.76
CA ASP A 107 -14.00 -13.59 3.06
C ASP A 107 -13.35 -12.19 3.15
N LEU A 108 -12.10 -12.06 2.70
CA LEU A 108 -11.42 -10.77 2.67
C LEU A 108 -12.09 -9.78 1.72
N ALA A 109 -12.54 -10.23 0.55
CA ALA A 109 -13.24 -9.38 -0.40
C ALA A 109 -14.54 -8.83 0.20
N ASP A 110 -15.28 -9.67 0.92
CA ASP A 110 -16.50 -9.29 1.62
C ASP A 110 -16.24 -8.29 2.74
N ASP A 111 -15.22 -8.52 3.58
CA ASP A 111 -14.83 -7.60 4.64
C ASP A 111 -14.40 -6.23 4.08
N VAL A 112 -13.60 -6.22 3.00
CA VAL A 112 -13.16 -4.98 2.34
C VAL A 112 -14.36 -4.27 1.69
N ARG A 113 -15.30 -5.00 1.08
CA ARG A 113 -16.55 -4.41 0.56
C ARG A 113 -17.39 -3.80 1.68
N GLY A 114 -17.41 -4.44 2.85
CA GLY A 114 -18.01 -3.90 4.07
C GLY A 114 -17.40 -2.57 4.51
N GLN A 115 -16.08 -2.39 4.37
CA GLN A 115 -15.42 -1.11 4.63
C GLN A 115 -15.75 -0.06 3.56
N ALA A 116 -15.77 -0.45 2.28
CA ALA A 116 -16.17 0.46 1.20
C ALA A 116 -17.60 1.02 1.42
N ALA A 117 -18.53 0.19 1.91
CA ALA A 117 -19.89 0.62 2.20
C ALA A 117 -19.98 1.67 3.33
N ARG A 118 -18.99 1.70 4.24
CA ARG A 118 -18.89 2.64 5.36
C ARG A 118 -18.14 3.92 5.00
N ALA A 119 -17.45 3.96 3.87
CA ALA A 119 -16.74 5.16 3.42
C ALA A 119 -17.73 6.26 3.02
N GLU A 120 -17.56 7.44 3.61
CA GLU A 120 -18.33 8.63 3.26
C GLU A 120 -17.73 9.36 2.06
N ASP A 121 -16.40 9.27 1.92
CA ASP A 121 -15.67 9.79 0.78
C ASP A 121 -15.91 8.90 -0.46
N PRO A 122 -16.48 9.45 -1.56
CA PRO A 122 -16.81 8.67 -2.75
C PRO A 122 -15.57 8.13 -3.48
N GLU A 123 -14.44 8.83 -3.43
CA GLU A 123 -13.20 8.38 -4.04
C GLU A 123 -12.62 7.19 -3.27
N ILE A 124 -12.61 7.27 -1.94
CA ILE A 124 -12.17 6.18 -1.07
C ILE A 124 -13.12 4.98 -1.18
N LYS A 125 -14.44 5.22 -1.25
CA LYS A 125 -15.42 4.18 -1.51
C LYS A 125 -15.14 3.44 -2.81
N ALA A 126 -14.85 4.18 -3.89
CA ALA A 126 -14.53 3.60 -5.18
C ALA A 126 -13.20 2.82 -5.15
N LEU A 127 -12.18 3.38 -4.50
CA LEU A 127 -10.86 2.78 -4.32
C LEU A 127 -10.94 1.45 -3.56
N VAL A 128 -11.54 1.47 -2.37
CA VAL A 128 -11.70 0.27 -1.53
C VAL A 128 -12.62 -0.74 -2.20
N GLY A 129 -13.68 -0.28 -2.88
CA GLY A 129 -14.54 -1.14 -3.68
C GLY A 129 -13.81 -1.81 -4.84
N ASP A 130 -12.85 -1.13 -5.48
CA ASP A 130 -12.00 -1.73 -6.52
C ASP A 130 -11.05 -2.77 -5.94
N ALA A 131 -10.46 -2.50 -4.77
CA ALA A 131 -9.66 -3.49 -4.07
C ALA A 131 -10.47 -4.76 -3.76
N ALA A 132 -11.69 -4.62 -3.22
CA ALA A 132 -12.59 -5.75 -2.97
C ALA A 132 -12.86 -6.58 -4.24
N ARG A 133 -13.18 -5.92 -5.36
CA ARG A 133 -13.42 -6.62 -6.65
C ARG A 133 -12.18 -7.36 -7.15
N ARG A 134 -10.99 -6.78 -7.02
CA ARG A 134 -9.74 -7.45 -7.41
C ARG A 134 -9.47 -8.68 -6.55
N ILE A 135 -9.70 -8.59 -5.25
CA ILE A 135 -9.56 -9.72 -4.31
C ILE A 135 -10.56 -10.83 -4.66
N GLU A 136 -11.82 -10.47 -4.93
CA GLU A 136 -12.86 -11.41 -5.38
C GLU A 136 -12.51 -12.08 -6.71
N ALA A 137 -11.89 -11.37 -7.65
CA ALA A 137 -11.38 -11.98 -8.88
C ALA A 137 -10.28 -13.01 -8.59
N GLY A 138 -9.45 -12.78 -7.56
CA GLY A 138 -8.49 -13.75 -7.05
C GLY A 138 -9.14 -15.01 -6.48
N ALA A 139 -10.21 -14.85 -5.69
CA ALA A 139 -11.01 -15.96 -5.16
C ALA A 139 -11.68 -16.80 -6.27
N ASN A 140 -12.09 -16.16 -7.36
CA ASN A 140 -12.70 -16.82 -8.51
C ASN A 140 -11.68 -17.32 -9.56
N SER A 141 -10.37 -17.13 -9.31
CA SER A 141 -9.32 -17.57 -10.21
C SER A 141 -9.24 -19.11 -10.26
N SER A 142 -8.87 -19.63 -11.43
CA SER A 142 -8.49 -21.05 -11.57
C SER A 142 -7.17 -21.38 -10.89
N ALA A 143 -6.36 -20.38 -10.55
CA ALA A 143 -5.06 -20.53 -9.87
C ALA A 143 -4.91 -19.47 -8.75
N PRO A 144 -5.68 -19.59 -7.65
CA PRO A 144 -5.73 -18.59 -6.57
C PRO A 144 -4.39 -18.43 -5.84
N VAL A 145 -3.64 -19.51 -5.61
CA VAL A 145 -2.30 -19.44 -4.99
C VAL A 145 -1.32 -18.65 -5.85
N LYS A 146 -1.35 -18.85 -7.17
CA LYS A 146 -0.51 -18.09 -8.10
C LYS A 146 -0.91 -16.62 -8.12
N TRP A 147 -2.22 -16.35 -8.16
CA TRP A 147 -2.76 -14.99 -8.11
C TRP A 147 -2.35 -14.25 -6.84
N LEU A 148 -2.39 -14.93 -5.69
CA LEU A 148 -1.94 -14.38 -4.41
C LEU A 148 -0.47 -13.92 -4.47
N GLY A 149 0.40 -14.72 -5.08
CA GLY A 149 1.83 -14.38 -5.20
C GLY A 149 2.13 -13.26 -6.19
N SER A 150 1.31 -13.05 -7.22
CA SER A 150 1.60 -12.08 -8.29
C SER A 150 0.80 -10.79 -8.20
N SER A 151 -0.49 -10.88 -7.87
CA SER A 151 -1.45 -9.79 -8.09
C SER A 151 -1.96 -9.20 -6.78
N PHE A 152 -2.09 -10.02 -5.74
CA PHE A 152 -2.49 -9.52 -4.42
C PHE A 152 -1.54 -8.44 -3.90
N VAL A 153 -0.23 -8.58 -4.13
CA VAL A 153 0.81 -7.65 -3.66
C VAL A 153 0.66 -6.22 -4.20
N GLU A 154 0.00 -6.05 -5.35
CA GLU A 154 -0.24 -4.73 -5.93
C GLU A 154 -1.36 -3.96 -5.21
N ILE A 155 -2.30 -4.68 -4.60
CA ILE A 155 -3.48 -4.09 -3.95
C ILE A 155 -3.09 -3.27 -2.71
N PRO A 156 -2.31 -3.79 -1.73
CA PRO A 156 -1.86 -3.02 -0.58
C PRO A 156 -1.00 -1.81 -0.97
N GLN A 157 -0.15 -1.96 -2.01
CA GLN A 157 0.69 -0.86 -2.49
C GLN A 157 -0.16 0.29 -3.03
N ARG A 158 -1.18 -0.04 -3.84
CA ARG A 158 -2.10 0.94 -4.39
C ARG A 158 -2.91 1.62 -3.29
N LEU A 159 -3.49 0.83 -2.39
CA LEU A 159 -4.24 1.35 -1.24
C LEU A 159 -3.36 2.28 -0.41
N THR A 160 -2.12 1.89 -0.08
CA THR A 160 -1.21 2.72 0.72
C THR A 160 -0.93 4.09 0.07
N ARG A 161 -0.77 4.12 -1.26
CA ARG A 161 -0.51 5.36 -2.00
C ARG A 161 -1.74 6.27 -2.06
N GLU A 162 -2.91 5.70 -2.34
CA GLU A 162 -4.13 6.46 -2.61
C GLU A 162 -4.93 6.77 -1.31
N CYS A 163 -4.75 6.00 -0.23
CA CYS A 163 -5.37 6.27 1.08
C CYS A 163 -4.60 7.26 1.98
N ARG A 164 -3.36 7.62 1.63
CA ARG A 164 -2.54 8.60 2.37
C ARG A 164 -2.44 9.96 1.66
N ALA A 165 -3.11 10.08 0.51
CA ALA A 165 -3.14 11.28 -0.32
C ALA A 165 -4.13 12.32 0.23
#